data_AF-W8CCY1-F1
#
_entry.id   AF-W8CCY1-F1
#
_cell.length_a   1.000
_cell.length_b   1.000
_cell.length_c   1.000
_cell.angle_alpha   90.00
_cell.angle_beta   90.00
_cell.angle_gamma   90.00
#
_symmetry.space_group_name_H-M   'P 1'
#
loop_
_entity.id
_entity.type
_entity.pdbx_description
1 polymer ?
#
loop_
_entity_poly.entity_id
_entity_poly.type
_entity_poly.pdbx_seq_one_letter_code
_entity_poly.pdbx_strand_id
1 'polypeptide(L)'
;MSASQCEQGDYKAITLSENIPSAVKLNEEQHLVDQQDKGRWTKQLAFVGYGATMGSAIPAGYCVGVMNSPAVFMREWCNQTLIDRYDWHLSETGINILWSAIVSVFLISGAIGSLTGAKVANRFGRRSSYLYCGFFFITSAILFFTCRMMRSVEALIIARLLAGLAAGLSTACLPMYLAEVAPLSMRGALGVFCPIGLTVGVLVAQILSLRTVFGNADQWHIALSLYIIIVLICYAPMKYYPESPKWLYIMKGDKEGARQQLEKLRGNVDANVIKREMLAMEVEANVESQASSYGDVLKDPKLRLPLILVCAFQGGQQLSGINAVCIQVVSTDQLL
;
A
#
# COMPACT_ATOMS: atom_id res chain seq x y z
N MET A 1 -47.54 -20.93 -70.68
CA MET A 1 -47.87 -19.49 -70.73
C MET A 1 -47.35 -18.90 -69.43
N SER A 2 -46.13 -18.38 -69.41
CA SER A 2 -45.74 -17.03 -69.85
C SER A 2 -46.08 -15.97 -68.79
N ALA A 3 -45.01 -15.31 -68.33
CA ALA A 3 -44.91 -13.91 -67.89
C ALA A 3 -45.67 -13.48 -66.60
N SER A 4 -45.19 -12.56 -65.76
CA SER A 4 -43.98 -11.70 -65.73
C SER A 4 -43.99 -10.88 -64.43
N GLN A 5 -42.78 -10.64 -63.87
CA GLN A 5 -42.23 -9.43 -63.18
C GLN A 5 -43.20 -8.44 -62.49
N CYS A 6 -42.99 -8.04 -61.24
CA CYS A 6 -42.06 -7.01 -60.71
C CYS A 6 -42.24 -6.98 -59.16
N GLU A 7 -41.35 -6.57 -58.25
CA GLU A 7 -40.12 -5.80 -58.32
C GLU A 7 -39.37 -5.90 -56.96
N GLN A 8 -38.03 -5.92 -57.03
CA GLN A 8 -37.02 -5.31 -56.15
C GLN A 8 -37.05 -5.41 -54.62
N GLY A 9 -35.98 -6.01 -54.10
CA GLY A 9 -35.46 -5.85 -52.73
C GLY A 9 -33.98 -6.24 -52.70
N ASP A 10 -33.14 -5.37 -53.27
CA ASP A 10 -31.68 -5.48 -53.32
C ASP A 10 -31.07 -5.31 -51.93
N TYR A 11 -30.45 -6.36 -51.38
CA TYR A 11 -29.47 -6.25 -50.30
C TYR A 11 -28.30 -7.20 -50.58
N LYS A 12 -27.36 -6.68 -51.39
CA LYS A 12 -25.91 -6.81 -51.20
C LYS A 12 -25.45 -7.99 -50.33
N ALA A 13 -25.21 -9.11 -50.99
CA ALA A 13 -24.19 -10.07 -50.59
C ALA A 13 -22.81 -9.38 -50.70
N ILE A 14 -22.36 -8.71 -49.63
CA ILE A 14 -21.01 -8.14 -49.54
C ILE A 14 -20.42 -8.50 -48.17
N THR A 15 -19.37 -9.33 -48.23
CA THR A 15 -18.31 -9.53 -47.22
C THR A 15 -18.71 -9.99 -45.82
N LEU A 16 -18.99 -11.29 -45.65
CA LEU A 16 -18.97 -11.98 -44.35
C LEU A 16 -17.78 -12.96 -44.19
N SER A 17 -16.77 -12.87 -45.05
CA SER A 17 -15.68 -13.86 -45.11
C SER A 17 -14.29 -13.37 -44.66
N GLU A 18 -14.08 -12.07 -44.39
CA GLU A 18 -12.73 -11.53 -44.10
C GLU A 18 -12.43 -11.26 -42.62
N ASN A 19 -13.42 -11.31 -41.72
CA ASN A 19 -13.22 -11.03 -40.28
C ASN A 19 -13.29 -12.26 -39.34
N ILE A 20 -13.53 -13.44 -39.90
CA ILE A 20 -13.59 -14.70 -39.13
C ILE A 20 -12.24 -15.04 -38.46
N PRO A 21 -11.06 -14.83 -39.08
CA PRO A 21 -9.78 -15.16 -38.44
C PRO A 21 -9.52 -14.35 -37.16
N SER A 22 -9.96 -13.10 -37.13
CA SER A 22 -9.75 -12.16 -36.02
C SER A 22 -10.69 -12.47 -34.85
N ALA A 23 -11.96 -12.76 -35.13
CA ALA A 23 -12.95 -13.11 -34.11
C ALA A 23 -12.71 -14.50 -33.51
N VAL A 24 -12.24 -15.46 -34.32
CA VAL A 24 -11.86 -16.81 -33.85
C VAL A 24 -10.58 -16.75 -33.01
N LYS A 25 -9.58 -15.93 -33.40
CA LYS A 25 -8.39 -15.69 -32.56
C LYS A 25 -8.73 -15.03 -31.23
N LEU A 26 -9.61 -14.03 -31.23
CA LEU A 26 -10.09 -13.39 -30.00
C LEU A 26 -10.82 -14.38 -29.08
N ASN A 27 -11.66 -15.25 -29.65
CA ASN A 27 -12.35 -16.30 -28.89
C ASN A 27 -11.40 -17.39 -28.38
N GLU A 28 -10.40 -17.83 -29.14
CA GLU A 28 -9.37 -18.77 -28.66
C GLU A 28 -8.50 -18.14 -27.56
N GLU A 29 -8.10 -16.87 -27.72
CA GLU A 29 -7.35 -16.13 -26.71
C GLU A 29 -8.17 -15.91 -25.44
N GLN A 30 -9.48 -15.64 -25.55
CA GLN A 30 -10.40 -15.56 -24.41
C GLN A 30 -10.64 -16.92 -23.73
N HIS A 31 -10.80 -18.00 -24.51
CA HIS A 31 -11.01 -19.35 -23.98
C HIS A 31 -9.75 -19.89 -23.28
N LEU A 32 -8.58 -19.42 -23.69
CA LEU A 32 -7.33 -19.65 -22.99
C LEU A 32 -7.30 -18.93 -21.63
N VAL A 33 -7.77 -17.68 -21.56
CA VAL A 33 -7.84 -16.86 -20.33
C VAL A 33 -8.73 -17.47 -19.24
N ASP A 34 -9.82 -18.16 -19.61
CA ASP A 34 -10.79 -18.74 -18.66
C ASP A 34 -10.32 -20.04 -17.97
N GLN A 35 -9.23 -20.66 -18.43
CA GLN A 35 -8.64 -21.79 -17.72
C GLN A 35 -7.80 -21.31 -16.53
N GLN A 36 -8.44 -21.22 -15.38
CA GLN A 36 -7.85 -20.72 -14.14
C GLN A 36 -6.96 -21.80 -13.50
N ASP A 37 -5.65 -21.68 -13.70
CA ASP A 37 -4.67 -22.57 -13.09
C ASP A 37 -4.65 -22.43 -11.57
N LYS A 38 -4.47 -23.56 -10.86
CA LYS A 38 -4.29 -23.58 -9.41
C LYS A 38 -2.97 -22.88 -9.07
N GLY A 39 -3.03 -21.62 -8.65
CA GLY A 39 -1.85 -20.86 -8.22
C GLY A 39 -1.06 -21.61 -7.15
N ARG A 40 0.26 -21.67 -7.33
CA ARG A 40 1.20 -22.34 -6.44
C ARG A 40 2.08 -21.30 -5.74
N TRP A 41 2.36 -21.53 -4.46
CA TRP A 41 3.36 -20.75 -3.74
C TRP A 41 4.76 -21.08 -4.27
N THR A 42 5.39 -20.12 -4.93
CA THR A 42 6.82 -20.18 -5.24
C THR A 42 7.64 -19.56 -4.11
N LYS A 43 8.91 -19.98 -3.98
CA LYS A 43 9.83 -19.38 -3.00
C LYS A 43 9.95 -17.86 -3.20
N GLN A 44 9.98 -17.41 -4.46
CA GLN A 44 10.05 -15.99 -4.81
C GLN A 44 8.77 -15.25 -4.40
N LEU A 45 7.59 -15.81 -4.67
CA LEU A 45 6.32 -15.20 -4.30
C LEU A 45 6.14 -15.11 -2.78
N ALA A 46 6.50 -16.17 -2.06
CA ALA A 46 6.50 -16.17 -0.59
C ALA A 46 7.48 -15.13 -0.04
N PHE A 47 8.71 -15.10 -0.55
CA PHE A 47 9.73 -14.12 -0.15
C PHE A 47 9.24 -12.68 -0.33
N VAL A 48 8.63 -12.36 -1.47
CA VAL A 48 8.07 -11.03 -1.72
C VAL A 48 6.86 -10.74 -0.84
N GLY A 49 5.93 -11.69 -0.71
CA GLY A 49 4.74 -11.54 0.11
C GLY A 49 5.07 -11.25 1.56
N TYR A 50 5.86 -12.11 2.19
CA TYR A 50 6.27 -11.94 3.58
C TYR A 50 7.21 -10.76 3.77
N GLY A 51 8.25 -10.65 2.93
CA GLY A 51 9.26 -9.62 3.06
C GLY A 51 8.69 -8.21 2.86
N ALA A 52 7.87 -8.01 1.82
CA ALA A 52 7.24 -6.72 1.56
C ALA A 52 6.33 -6.32 2.72
N THR A 53 5.49 -7.24 3.20
CA THR A 53 4.58 -7.00 4.33
C THR A 53 5.33 -6.72 5.63
N MET A 54 6.36 -7.51 5.95
CA MET A 54 7.14 -7.29 7.17
C MET A 54 7.91 -5.97 7.13
N GLY A 55 8.47 -5.58 5.98
CA GLY A 55 9.25 -4.35 5.89
C GLY A 55 8.43 -3.06 5.74
N SER A 56 7.15 -3.11 5.36
CA SER A 56 6.33 -1.90 5.21
C SER A 56 5.05 -1.88 6.05
N ALA A 57 4.20 -2.91 5.97
CA ALA A 57 2.92 -2.93 6.68
C ALA A 57 3.11 -3.03 8.20
N ILE A 58 4.04 -3.87 8.67
CA ILE A 58 4.32 -3.97 10.12
C ILE A 58 4.84 -2.64 10.67
N PRO A 59 5.87 -1.99 10.09
CA PRO A 59 6.32 -0.65 10.52
C PRO A 59 5.22 0.42 10.46
N ALA A 60 4.36 0.40 9.43
CA ALA A 60 3.23 1.31 9.33
C ALA A 60 2.26 1.15 10.51
N GLY A 61 1.87 -0.09 10.82
CA GLY A 61 1.03 -0.40 11.98
C GLY A 61 1.72 -0.09 13.31
N TYR A 62 3.02 -0.34 13.39
CA TYR A 62 3.81 -0.05 14.58
C TYR A 62 3.78 1.43 14.94
N CYS A 63 3.98 2.31 13.95
CA CYS A 63 3.94 3.76 14.13
C CYS A 63 2.57 4.30 14.56
N VAL A 64 1.49 3.56 14.29
CA VAL A 64 0.15 3.87 14.78
C VAL A 64 0.02 3.55 16.27
N GLY A 65 0.48 2.36 16.70
CA GLY A 65 0.27 1.87 18.06
C GLY A 65 1.25 2.41 19.11
N VAL A 66 2.50 2.68 18.74
CA VAL A 66 3.61 2.88 19.70
C VAL A 66 3.49 4.15 20.56
N MET A 67 2.69 5.12 20.11
CA MET A 67 2.54 6.43 20.74
C MET A 67 1.57 6.43 21.93
N ASN A 68 0.74 5.39 22.05
CA ASN A 68 -0.39 5.41 22.98
C ASN A 68 0.10 5.24 24.43
N SER A 69 0.89 4.20 24.69
CA SER A 69 1.37 3.86 26.03
C SER A 69 2.32 4.91 26.64
N PRO A 70 3.34 5.43 25.93
CA PRO A 70 4.28 6.40 26.50
C PRO A 70 3.78 7.85 26.43
N ALA A 71 2.52 8.08 26.03
CA ALA A 71 1.98 9.42 25.76
C ALA A 71 2.12 10.40 26.93
N VAL A 72 2.02 9.93 28.17
CA VAL A 72 2.16 10.77 29.36
C VAL A 72 3.61 11.26 29.50
N PHE A 73 4.59 10.35 29.39
CA PHE A 73 6.01 10.69 29.48
C PHE A 73 6.47 11.59 28.34
N MET A 74 5.96 11.34 27.13
CA MET A 74 6.30 12.17 25.97
C MET A 74 5.73 13.59 26.09
N ARG A 75 4.51 13.75 26.64
CA ARG A 75 3.93 15.07 26.90
C ARG A 75 4.73 15.87 27.91
N GLU A 76 5.10 15.22 29.01
CA GLU A 76 5.94 15.84 30.04
C GLU A 76 7.32 16.24 29.46
N TRP A 77 7.94 15.34 28.70
CA TRP A 77 9.21 15.64 28.03
C TRP A 77 9.09 16.81 27.03
N CYS A 78 8.00 16.91 26.27
CA CYS A 78 7.77 18.04 25.36
C CYS A 78 7.65 19.36 26.15
N ASN A 79 6.93 19.35 27.26
CA ASN A 79 6.77 20.54 28.11
C ASN A 79 8.13 21.01 28.65
N GLN A 80 8.90 20.09 29.27
CA GLN A 80 10.23 20.41 29.80
C GLN A 80 11.17 20.92 28.72
N THR A 81 11.18 20.28 27.55
CA THR A 81 12.05 20.67 26.44
C THR A 81 11.73 22.08 25.91
N LEU A 82 10.45 22.48 25.90
CA LEU A 82 10.06 23.82 25.45
C LEU A 82 10.43 24.91 26.47
N ILE A 83 10.30 24.61 27.76
CA ILE A 83 10.77 25.51 28.83
C ILE A 83 12.30 25.67 28.72
N ASP A 84 13.04 24.56 28.66
CA ASP A 84 14.50 24.59 28.65
C ASP A 84 15.10 25.33 27.43
N ARG A 85 14.44 25.22 26.27
CA ARG A 85 14.98 25.70 24.99
C ARG A 85 14.48 27.08 24.60
N TYR A 86 13.23 27.40 24.92
CA TYR A 86 12.57 28.62 24.46
C TYR A 86 11.98 29.47 25.60
N ASP A 87 12.08 29.02 26.86
CA ASP A 87 11.46 29.64 28.03
C ASP A 87 9.92 29.75 27.88
N TRP A 88 9.33 28.78 27.16
CA TRP A 88 7.89 28.75 26.88
C TRP A 88 7.14 27.97 27.95
N HIS A 89 6.48 28.71 28.85
CA HIS A 89 5.55 28.14 29.82
C HIS A 89 4.15 27.99 29.20
N LEU A 90 3.87 26.82 28.64
CA LEU A 90 2.55 26.51 28.10
C LEU A 90 1.56 26.14 29.21
N SER A 91 0.32 26.58 29.08
CA SER A 91 -0.80 26.07 29.88
C SER A 91 -1.11 24.61 29.52
N GLU A 92 -1.85 23.89 30.37
CA GLU A 92 -2.30 22.52 30.05
C GLU A 92 -3.01 22.43 28.69
N THR A 93 -3.85 23.41 28.39
CA THR A 93 -4.52 23.51 27.08
C THR A 93 -3.52 23.61 25.93
N GLY A 94 -2.45 24.40 26.09
CA GLY A 94 -1.38 24.54 25.10
C GLY A 94 -0.64 23.23 24.86
N ILE A 95 -0.29 22.49 25.92
CA ILE A 95 0.35 21.18 25.81
C ILE A 95 -0.57 20.15 25.15
N ASN A 96 -1.87 20.17 25.47
CA ASN A 96 -2.85 19.29 24.84
C ASN A 96 -3.02 19.57 23.35
N ILE A 97 -3.01 20.84 22.93
CA ILE A 97 -3.03 21.22 21.51
C ILE A 97 -1.76 20.74 20.80
N LEU A 98 -0.58 20.96 21.39
CA LEU A 98 0.70 20.50 20.85
C LEU A 98 0.71 18.98 20.68
N TRP A 99 0.29 18.23 21.70
CA TRP A 99 0.21 16.78 21.64
C TRP A 99 -0.75 16.31 20.56
N SER A 100 -1.92 16.93 20.47
CA SER A 100 -2.91 16.63 19.43
C SER A 100 -2.35 16.88 18.03
N ALA A 101 -1.55 17.94 17.85
CA ALA A 101 -0.85 18.22 16.59
C ALA A 101 0.22 17.15 16.27
N ILE A 102 1.04 16.74 17.25
CA ILE A 102 2.04 15.67 17.11
C ILE A 102 1.40 14.33 16.73
N VAL A 103 0.20 14.04 17.24
CA VAL A 103 -0.55 12.83 16.87
C VAL A 103 -1.17 12.97 15.48
N SER A 104 -1.78 14.11 15.17
CA SER A 104 -2.54 14.32 13.93
C SER A 104 -1.65 14.49 12.70
N VAL A 105 -0.43 15.02 12.84
CA VAL A 105 0.50 15.21 11.71
C VAL A 105 0.84 13.89 11.00
N PHE A 106 0.85 12.77 11.75
CA PHE A 106 1.02 11.43 11.18
C PHE A 106 -0.14 11.05 10.23
N LEU A 107 -1.38 11.39 10.58
CA LEU A 107 -2.54 11.12 9.74
C LEU A 107 -2.57 12.02 8.51
N ILE A 108 -2.24 13.30 8.66
CA ILE A 108 -2.18 14.27 7.55
C ILE A 108 -1.13 13.83 6.52
N SER A 109 0.07 13.49 6.99
CA SER A 109 1.15 12.97 6.14
C SER A 109 0.81 11.60 5.54
N GLY A 110 0.14 10.72 6.29
CA GLY A 110 -0.41 9.47 5.76
C GLY A 110 -1.40 9.66 4.61
N ALA A 111 -2.27 10.66 4.71
CA ALA A 111 -3.18 11.01 3.62
C ALA A 111 -2.40 11.49 2.38
N ILE A 112 -1.42 12.37 2.56
CA ILE A 112 -0.55 12.85 1.46
C ILE A 112 0.22 11.68 0.82
N GLY A 113 0.80 10.79 1.63
CA GLY A 113 1.50 9.61 1.16
C GLY A 113 0.60 8.66 0.36
N SER A 114 -0.62 8.42 0.86
CA SER A 114 -1.61 7.57 0.17
C SER A 114 -2.05 8.16 -1.17
N LEU A 115 -2.31 9.47 -1.21
CA LEU A 115 -2.70 10.19 -2.42
C LEU A 115 -1.57 10.22 -3.45
N THR A 116 -0.31 10.31 -3.02
CA THR A 116 0.83 10.34 -3.94
C THR A 116 1.31 8.94 -4.36
N GLY A 117 0.93 7.89 -3.62
CA GLY A 117 1.39 6.51 -3.83
C GLY A 117 1.18 5.98 -5.24
N ALA A 118 -0.01 6.18 -5.82
CA ALA A 118 -0.28 5.72 -7.19
C ALA A 118 0.62 6.41 -8.24
N LYS A 119 0.84 7.73 -8.10
CA LYS A 119 1.73 8.49 -8.99
C LYS A 119 3.18 8.02 -8.86
N VAL A 120 3.65 7.81 -7.64
CA VAL A 120 5.01 7.31 -7.38
C VAL A 120 5.19 5.90 -7.93
N ALA A 121 4.23 5.00 -7.69
CA ALA A 121 4.28 3.61 -8.18
C ALA A 121 4.19 3.50 -9.70
N ASN A 122 3.42 4.36 -10.36
CA ASN A 122 3.35 4.38 -11.83
C ASN A 122 4.61 4.98 -12.46
N ARG A 123 5.18 6.03 -11.85
CA ARG A 123 6.37 6.70 -12.40
C ARG A 123 7.67 5.93 -12.15
N PHE A 124 7.88 5.41 -10.95
CA PHE A 124 9.15 4.82 -10.54
C PHE A 124 9.14 3.29 -10.47
N GLY A 125 7.95 2.67 -10.57
CA GLY A 125 7.78 1.24 -10.36
C GLY A 125 7.43 0.89 -8.92
N ARG A 126 6.95 -0.33 -8.72
CA ARG A 126 6.42 -0.78 -7.42
C ARG A 126 7.56 -1.08 -6.46
N ARG A 127 8.64 -1.68 -6.97
CA ARG A 127 9.87 -1.95 -6.22
C ARG A 127 10.54 -0.65 -5.74
N SER A 128 10.62 0.36 -6.61
CA SER A 128 11.19 1.66 -6.22
C SER A 128 10.31 2.40 -5.21
N SER A 129 8.98 2.34 -5.34
CA SER A 129 8.07 2.86 -4.31
C SER A 129 8.32 2.21 -2.95
N TYR A 130 8.53 0.90 -2.93
CA TYR A 130 8.87 0.19 -1.70
C TYR A 130 10.19 0.71 -1.10
N LEU A 131 11.23 0.96 -1.91
CA LEU A 131 12.48 1.60 -1.48
C LEU A 131 12.26 2.96 -0.82
N TYR A 132 11.45 3.84 -1.45
CA TYR A 132 11.14 5.14 -0.87
C TYR A 132 10.43 5.03 0.48
N CYS A 133 9.52 4.05 0.65
CA CYS A 133 8.89 3.78 1.94
C CYS A 133 9.93 3.44 3.02
N GLY A 134 10.88 2.55 2.70
CA GLY A 134 11.92 2.14 3.64
C GLY A 134 12.86 3.29 4.00
N PHE A 135 13.23 4.12 3.03
CA PHE A 135 14.02 5.32 3.27
C PHE A 135 13.34 6.27 4.27
N PHE A 136 12.05 6.55 4.09
CA PHE A 136 11.30 7.39 5.03
C PHE A 136 11.15 6.75 6.41
N PHE A 137 10.88 5.45 6.49
CA PHE A 137 10.83 4.72 7.75
C PHE A 137 12.17 4.73 8.50
N ILE A 138 13.29 4.45 7.82
CA ILE A 138 14.62 4.48 8.43
C ILE A 138 14.94 5.88 8.94
N THR A 139 14.70 6.92 8.12
CA THR A 139 14.96 8.31 8.50
C THR A 139 14.09 8.73 9.70
N SER A 140 12.81 8.34 9.69
CA SER A 140 11.89 8.58 10.81
C SER A 140 12.36 7.90 12.09
N ALA A 141 12.78 6.64 12.04
CA ALA A 141 13.27 5.90 13.20
C ALA A 141 14.53 6.53 13.80
N ILE A 142 15.47 6.96 12.96
CA ILE A 142 16.68 7.67 13.41
C ILE A 142 16.31 8.98 14.11
N LEU A 143 15.35 9.74 13.57
CA LEU A 143 14.87 10.96 14.22
C LEU A 143 14.14 10.68 15.53
N PHE A 144 13.32 9.62 15.62
CA PHE A 144 12.69 9.21 16.88
C PHE A 144 13.74 8.87 17.94
N PHE A 145 14.80 8.16 17.57
CA PHE A 145 15.87 7.81 18.49
C PHE A 145 16.64 9.05 18.96
N THR A 146 16.99 9.94 18.03
CA THR A 146 17.85 11.11 18.30
C THR A 146 17.11 12.32 18.87
N CYS A 147 15.78 12.40 18.77
CA CYS A 147 15.02 13.59 19.19
C CYS A 147 15.23 13.96 20.67
N ARG A 148 15.39 12.96 21.54
CA ARG A 148 15.68 13.17 22.96
C ARG A 148 17.09 13.71 23.18
N MET A 149 18.08 13.15 22.48
CA MET A 149 19.48 13.60 22.57
C MET A 149 19.63 15.05 22.09
N MET A 150 18.88 15.44 21.06
CA MET A 150 18.87 16.79 20.51
C MET A 150 17.99 17.78 21.30
N ARG A 151 17.22 17.30 22.30
CA ARG A 151 16.22 18.10 23.03
C ARG A 151 15.35 18.92 22.06
N SER A 152 14.75 18.26 21.07
CA SER A 152 13.99 18.91 20.00
C SER A 152 12.64 18.24 19.77
N VAL A 153 11.57 18.99 20.08
CA VAL A 153 10.19 18.59 19.80
C VAL A 153 9.91 18.65 18.29
N GLU A 154 10.58 19.54 17.58
CA GLU A 154 10.49 19.68 16.13
C GLU A 154 10.99 18.41 15.43
N ALA A 155 12.09 17.81 15.91
CA ALA A 155 12.58 16.53 15.41
C ALA A 155 11.55 15.41 15.59
N LEU A 156 10.82 15.40 16.71
CA LEU A 156 9.71 14.46 16.95
C LEU A 156 8.56 14.67 15.95
N ILE A 157 8.17 15.92 15.68
CA ILE A 157 7.14 16.26 14.69
C ILE A 157 7.57 15.83 13.28
N ILE A 158 8.81 16.10 12.89
CA ILE A 158 9.36 15.69 11.58
C ILE A 158 9.41 14.17 11.47
N ALA A 159 9.84 13.47 12.53
CA ALA A 159 9.84 12.01 12.57
C ALA A 159 8.43 11.45 12.34
N ARG A 160 7.40 12.05 12.96
CA ARG A 160 5.99 11.66 12.78
C ARG A 160 5.49 11.93 11.37
N LEU A 161 5.86 13.07 10.78
CA LEU A 161 5.52 13.41 9.41
C LEU A 161 6.12 12.39 8.42
N LEU A 162 7.40 12.02 8.59
CA LEU A 162 8.06 11.04 7.74
C LEU A 162 7.49 9.63 7.91
N ALA A 163 7.21 9.20 9.15
CA ALA A 163 6.54 7.93 9.42
C ALA A 163 5.16 7.87 8.77
N GLY A 164 4.39 8.96 8.84
CA GLY A 164 3.06 9.03 8.23
C GLY A 164 3.14 8.99 6.71
N LEU A 165 4.03 9.76 6.07
CA LEU A 165 4.29 9.66 4.63
C LEU A 165 4.63 8.22 4.21
N ALA A 166 5.54 7.57 4.94
CA ALA A 166 5.96 6.20 4.68
C ALA A 166 4.79 5.20 4.83
N ALA A 167 4.00 5.34 5.90
CA ALA A 167 2.83 4.50 6.15
C ALA A 167 1.77 4.66 5.05
N GLY A 168 1.46 5.89 4.65
CA GLY A 168 0.51 6.16 3.56
C GLY A 168 0.98 5.64 2.20
N LEU A 169 2.25 5.84 1.86
CA LEU A 169 2.83 5.24 0.66
C LEU A 169 2.75 3.71 0.70
N SER A 170 3.03 3.12 1.87
CA SER A 170 3.01 1.66 2.06
C SER A 170 1.60 1.08 1.89
N THR A 171 0.58 1.69 2.49
CA THR A 171 -0.81 1.20 2.39
C THR A 171 -1.40 1.39 0.99
N ALA A 172 -0.88 2.30 0.18
CA ALA A 172 -1.24 2.44 -1.22
C ALA A 172 -0.46 1.46 -2.14
N CYS A 173 0.86 1.36 -1.94
CA CYS A 173 1.75 0.66 -2.88
C CYS A 173 1.86 -0.85 -2.60
N LEU A 174 1.83 -1.29 -1.34
CA LEU A 174 1.98 -2.69 -0.98
C LEU A 174 0.85 -3.58 -1.57
N PRO A 175 -0.45 -3.29 -1.35
CA PRO A 175 -1.52 -4.13 -1.89
C PRO A 175 -1.50 -4.14 -3.42
N MET A 176 -1.15 -3.01 -4.05
CA MET A 176 -0.95 -2.93 -5.51
C MET A 176 0.18 -3.85 -5.96
N TYR A 177 1.34 -3.77 -5.30
CA TYR A 177 2.49 -4.60 -5.63
C TYR A 177 2.18 -6.10 -5.46
N LEU A 178 1.56 -6.48 -4.33
CA LEU A 178 1.17 -7.86 -4.05
C LEU A 178 0.15 -8.39 -5.05
N ALA A 179 -0.84 -7.58 -5.43
CA ALA A 179 -1.85 -7.97 -6.43
C ALA A 179 -1.23 -8.20 -7.83
N GLU A 180 -0.20 -7.44 -8.18
CA GLU A 180 0.44 -7.52 -9.49
C GLU A 180 1.46 -8.65 -9.60
N VAL A 181 2.13 -9.02 -8.50
CA VAL A 181 3.03 -10.19 -8.48
C VAL A 181 2.28 -11.51 -8.27
N ALA A 182 1.10 -11.46 -7.63
CA ALA A 182 0.28 -12.63 -7.34
C ALA A 182 -0.31 -13.27 -8.61
N PRO A 183 -0.38 -14.62 -8.67
CA PRO A 183 -1.23 -15.30 -9.64
C PRO A 183 -2.70 -15.02 -9.33
N LEU A 184 -3.55 -15.03 -10.36
CA LEU A 184 -4.96 -14.63 -10.26
C LEU A 184 -5.71 -15.33 -9.12
N SER A 185 -5.50 -16.63 -8.93
CA SER A 185 -6.17 -17.43 -7.89
C SER A 185 -5.71 -17.10 -6.46
N MET A 186 -4.54 -16.48 -6.28
CA MET A 186 -3.95 -16.19 -4.96
C MET A 186 -3.96 -14.70 -4.61
N ARG A 187 -4.44 -13.83 -5.52
CA ARG A 187 -4.58 -12.39 -5.28
C ARG A 187 -5.36 -12.09 -4.01
N GLY A 188 -6.42 -12.84 -3.75
CA GLY A 188 -7.20 -12.73 -2.52
C GLY A 188 -6.34 -12.97 -1.27
N ALA A 189 -5.63 -14.09 -1.22
CA ALA A 189 -4.78 -14.44 -0.07
C ALA A 189 -3.65 -13.42 0.18
N LEU A 190 -2.94 -13.01 -0.87
CA LEU A 190 -1.88 -12.00 -0.78
C LEU A 190 -2.43 -10.60 -0.45
N GLY A 191 -3.66 -10.28 -0.85
CA GLY A 191 -4.33 -9.04 -0.49
C GLY A 191 -4.51 -8.87 1.02
N VAL A 192 -4.71 -9.96 1.76
CA VAL A 192 -4.90 -9.94 3.22
C VAL A 192 -3.58 -9.71 3.98
N PHE A 193 -2.42 -9.88 3.34
CA PHE A 193 -1.13 -9.72 4.01
C PHE A 193 -0.92 -8.27 4.49
N CYS A 194 -1.36 -7.28 3.73
CA CYS A 194 -1.25 -5.87 4.12
C CYS A 194 -2.01 -5.56 5.43
N PRO A 195 -3.33 -5.82 5.54
CA PRO A 195 -4.06 -5.57 6.79
C PRO A 195 -3.56 -6.45 7.95
N ILE A 196 -3.18 -7.71 7.73
CA ILE A 196 -2.55 -8.53 8.79
C ILE A 196 -1.27 -7.88 9.29
N GLY A 197 -0.39 -7.43 8.38
CA GLY A 197 0.85 -6.76 8.74
C GLY A 197 0.61 -5.51 9.58
N LEU A 198 -0.36 -4.67 9.20
CA LEU A 198 -0.75 -3.50 9.98
C LEU A 198 -1.19 -3.89 11.40
N THR A 199 -2.08 -4.87 11.53
CA THR A 199 -2.58 -5.32 12.85
C THR A 199 -1.48 -5.92 13.71
N VAL A 200 -0.60 -6.75 13.13
CA VAL A 200 0.57 -7.30 13.83
C VAL A 200 1.51 -6.18 14.27
N GLY A 201 1.73 -5.17 13.43
CA GLY A 201 2.51 -3.99 13.77
C GLY A 201 1.96 -3.24 14.98
N VAL A 202 0.64 -2.98 15.01
CA VAL A 202 -0.03 -2.34 16.14
C VAL A 202 0.13 -3.18 17.41
N LEU A 203 -0.09 -4.49 17.34
CA LEU A 203 0.06 -5.40 18.47
C LEU A 203 1.48 -5.38 19.04
N VAL A 204 2.49 -5.53 18.18
CA VAL A 204 3.90 -5.51 18.58
C VAL A 204 4.27 -4.15 19.20
N ALA A 205 3.77 -3.05 18.63
CA ALA A 205 3.97 -1.71 19.19
C ALA A 205 3.37 -1.57 20.59
N GLN A 206 2.16 -2.06 20.82
CA GLN A 206 1.53 -2.02 22.13
C GLN A 206 2.35 -2.79 23.16
N ILE A 207 2.82 -3.99 22.82
CA ILE A 207 3.65 -4.81 23.72
C ILE A 207 4.98 -4.12 24.04
N LEU A 208 5.71 -3.65 23.02
CA LEU A 208 7.03 -3.03 23.22
C LEU A 208 6.95 -1.66 23.90
N SER A 209 5.82 -0.97 23.74
CA SER A 209 5.58 0.33 24.39
C SER A 209 4.99 0.22 25.80
N LEU A 210 4.85 -0.98 26.37
CA LEU A 210 4.47 -1.12 27.79
C LEU A 210 5.51 -0.47 28.70
N ARG A 211 5.06 0.12 29.82
CA ARG A 211 5.94 0.74 30.84
C ARG A 211 7.04 -0.19 31.35
N THR A 212 6.73 -1.48 31.49
CA THR A 212 7.66 -2.52 31.96
C THR A 212 8.73 -2.90 30.95
N VAL A 213 8.57 -2.52 29.68
CA VAL A 213 9.48 -2.89 28.58
C VAL A 213 10.28 -1.66 28.14
N PHE A 214 9.77 -0.84 27.21
CA PHE A 214 10.44 0.39 26.75
C PHE A 214 9.58 1.65 26.88
N GLY A 215 8.32 1.55 27.31
CA GLY A 215 7.39 2.66 27.46
C GLY A 215 7.53 3.49 28.73
N ASN A 216 8.73 3.55 29.30
CA ASN A 216 9.00 4.30 30.53
C ASN A 216 9.53 5.70 30.22
N ALA A 217 9.71 6.50 31.28
CA ALA A 217 10.17 7.88 31.19
C ALA A 217 11.52 8.02 30.47
N ASP A 218 12.38 7.00 30.50
CA ASP A 218 13.73 7.07 29.95
C ASP A 218 13.84 6.49 28.53
N GLN A 219 13.10 5.43 28.21
CA GLN A 219 13.35 4.61 27.02
C GLN A 219 12.28 4.74 25.93
N TRP A 220 11.26 5.60 26.09
CA TRP A 220 10.18 5.75 25.11
C TRP A 220 10.68 5.99 23.68
N HIS A 221 11.73 6.79 23.52
CA HIS A 221 12.36 7.10 22.22
C HIS A 221 12.99 5.87 21.54
N ILE A 222 13.47 4.91 22.34
CA ILE A 222 13.91 3.59 21.86
C ILE A 222 12.69 2.81 21.37
N ALA A 223 11.60 2.76 22.17
CA ALA A 223 10.36 2.10 21.75
C ALA A 223 9.87 2.62 20.38
N LEU A 224 9.87 3.93 20.16
CA LEU A 224 9.47 4.53 18.88
C LEU A 224 10.38 4.16 17.70
N SER A 225 11.64 3.80 17.93
CA SER A 225 12.63 3.54 16.86
C SER A 225 12.89 2.06 16.59
N LEU A 226 12.44 1.14 17.47
CA LEU A 226 12.71 -0.30 17.36
C LEU A 226 12.29 -0.96 16.03
N TYR A 227 11.26 -0.43 15.36
CA TYR A 227 10.81 -0.95 14.07
C TYR A 227 11.90 -0.87 12.99
N ILE A 228 12.93 -0.03 13.17
CA ILE A 228 14.07 0.08 12.25
C ILE A 228 14.76 -1.26 12.03
N ILE A 229 14.79 -2.13 13.04
CA ILE A 229 15.42 -3.46 12.97
C ILE A 229 14.71 -4.30 11.90
N ILE A 230 13.37 -4.32 11.93
CA ILE A 230 12.55 -5.06 10.96
C ILE A 230 12.75 -4.47 9.56
N VAL A 231 12.73 -3.13 9.44
CA VAL A 231 12.93 -2.46 8.16
C VAL A 231 14.30 -2.81 7.56
N LEU A 232 15.39 -2.72 8.34
CA LEU A 232 16.73 -3.04 7.84
C LEU A 232 16.85 -4.50 7.39
N ILE A 233 16.29 -5.44 8.15
CA ILE A 233 16.31 -6.87 7.80
C ILE A 233 15.54 -7.13 6.50
N CYS A 234 14.34 -6.57 6.35
CA CYS A 234 13.49 -6.79 5.19
C CYS A 234 13.99 -6.08 3.92
N TYR A 235 14.69 -4.95 4.08
CA TYR A 235 15.26 -4.17 2.98
C TYR A 235 16.68 -4.61 2.59
N ALA A 236 17.43 -5.31 3.45
CA ALA A 236 18.74 -5.85 3.09
C ALA A 236 18.74 -6.70 1.80
N PRO A 237 17.78 -7.64 1.59
CA PRO A 237 17.71 -8.42 0.36
C PRO A 237 16.97 -7.71 -0.78
N MET A 238 16.88 -6.37 -0.78
CA MET A 238 16.09 -5.62 -1.78
C MET A 238 16.54 -5.84 -3.23
N LYS A 239 17.80 -6.20 -3.45
CA LYS A 239 18.32 -6.55 -4.79
C LYS A 239 17.52 -7.70 -5.44
N TYR A 240 16.97 -8.61 -4.63
CA TYR A 240 16.26 -9.81 -5.07
C TYR A 240 14.75 -9.62 -5.25
N TYR A 241 14.20 -8.48 -4.83
CA TYR A 241 12.79 -8.21 -5.06
C TYR A 241 12.53 -8.00 -6.56
N PRO A 242 11.58 -8.75 -7.15
CA PRO A 242 11.21 -8.59 -8.54
C PRO A 242 10.43 -7.28 -8.71
N GLU A 243 10.56 -6.65 -9.86
CA GLU A 243 9.66 -5.57 -10.23
C GLU A 243 8.31 -6.15 -10.68
N SER A 244 7.24 -5.36 -10.59
CA SER A 244 5.93 -5.77 -11.08
C SER A 244 5.97 -6.09 -12.59
N PRO A 245 5.58 -7.31 -13.02
CA PRO A 245 5.48 -7.65 -14.45
C PRO A 245 4.52 -6.73 -15.18
N LYS A 246 3.39 -6.39 -14.54
CA LYS A 246 2.37 -5.49 -15.09
C LYS A 246 2.91 -4.08 -15.30
N TRP A 247 3.67 -3.55 -14.35
CA TRP A 247 4.30 -2.25 -14.50
C TRP A 247 5.33 -2.23 -15.64
N LEU A 248 6.19 -3.26 -15.71
CA LEU A 248 7.17 -3.40 -16.79
C LEU A 248 6.49 -3.44 -18.16
N TYR A 249 5.40 -4.20 -18.29
CA TYR A 249 4.67 -4.33 -19.54
C TYR A 249 3.95 -3.04 -19.94
N ILE A 250 3.11 -2.50 -19.06
CA ILE A 250 2.17 -1.41 -19.40
C ILE A 250 2.85 -0.05 -19.33
N MET A 251 3.58 0.23 -18.24
CA MET A 251 4.12 1.58 -17.99
C MET A 251 5.48 1.80 -18.63
N LYS A 252 6.33 0.75 -18.65
CA LYS A 252 7.70 0.83 -19.21
C LYS A 252 7.79 0.36 -20.67
N GLY A 253 6.80 -0.42 -21.16
CA GLY A 253 6.83 -1.01 -22.50
C GLY A 253 7.83 -2.16 -22.67
N ASP A 254 8.37 -2.69 -21.58
CA ASP A 254 9.42 -3.71 -21.54
C ASP A 254 8.82 -5.12 -21.50
N LYS A 255 8.33 -5.58 -22.66
CA LYS A 255 7.64 -6.87 -22.80
C LYS A 255 8.51 -8.06 -22.37
N GLU A 256 9.79 -8.03 -22.74
CA GLU A 256 10.73 -9.11 -22.43
C GLU A 256 11.10 -9.12 -20.94
N GLY A 257 11.32 -7.95 -20.34
CA GLY A 257 11.50 -7.82 -18.90
C GLY A 257 10.30 -8.32 -18.10
N ALA A 258 9.08 -8.00 -18.55
CA ALA A 258 7.85 -8.50 -17.94
C ALA A 258 7.75 -10.04 -17.99
N ARG A 259 8.06 -10.64 -19.15
CA ARG A 259 8.10 -12.10 -19.33
C ARG A 259 9.07 -12.78 -18.35
N GLN A 260 10.29 -12.25 -18.25
CA GLN A 260 11.33 -12.78 -17.35
C GLN A 260 10.94 -12.67 -15.86
N GLN A 261 10.32 -11.55 -15.45
CA GLN A 261 9.84 -11.43 -14.07
C GLN A 261 8.68 -12.39 -13.79
N LEU A 262 7.80 -12.58 -14.77
CA LEU A 262 6.68 -13.50 -14.65
C LEU A 262 7.15 -14.94 -14.51
N GLU A 263 8.12 -15.37 -15.32
CA GLU A 263 8.79 -16.68 -15.20
C GLU A 263 9.40 -16.88 -13.81
N LYS A 264 10.09 -15.88 -13.26
CA LYS A 264 10.68 -15.95 -11.91
C LYS A 264 9.62 -16.06 -10.82
N LEU A 265 8.51 -15.33 -10.95
CA LEU A 265 7.42 -15.32 -9.97
C LEU A 265 6.59 -16.59 -10.00
N ARG A 266 6.31 -17.11 -11.20
CA ARG A 266 5.50 -18.30 -11.44
C ARG A 266 6.31 -19.60 -11.25
N GLY A 267 7.62 -19.55 -11.45
CA GLY A 267 8.51 -20.70 -11.32
C GLY A 267 8.43 -21.62 -12.53
N ASN A 268 8.55 -22.93 -12.31
CA ASN A 268 8.54 -23.93 -13.38
C ASN A 268 7.08 -24.22 -13.80
N VAL A 269 6.54 -23.41 -14.69
CA VAL A 269 5.15 -23.48 -15.18
C VAL A 269 5.17 -23.53 -16.71
N ASP A 270 4.12 -24.11 -17.30
CA ASP A 270 3.99 -24.21 -18.75
C ASP A 270 4.05 -22.84 -19.42
N ALA A 271 4.77 -22.76 -20.54
CA ALA A 271 4.93 -21.54 -21.33
C ALA A 271 3.58 -20.93 -21.76
N ASN A 272 2.54 -21.77 -21.89
CA ASN A 272 1.18 -21.35 -22.21
C ASN A 272 0.58 -20.45 -21.10
N VAL A 273 0.88 -20.71 -19.83
CA VAL A 273 0.38 -19.89 -18.70
C VAL A 273 0.96 -18.48 -18.76
N ILE A 274 2.28 -18.40 -18.99
CA ILE A 274 3.00 -17.12 -19.12
C ILE A 274 2.46 -16.34 -20.33
N LYS A 275 2.26 -17.02 -21.47
CA LYS A 275 1.72 -16.40 -22.68
C LYS A 275 0.31 -15.83 -22.46
N ARG A 276 -0.56 -16.56 -21.74
CA ARG A 276 -1.91 -16.10 -21.40
C ARG A 276 -1.89 -14.84 -20.54
N GLU A 277 -1.09 -14.83 -19.48
CA GLU A 277 -0.98 -13.65 -18.62
C GLU A 277 -0.38 -12.44 -19.36
N MET A 278 0.55 -12.67 -20.30
CA MET A 278 1.05 -11.60 -21.19
C MET A 278 -0.02 -11.05 -22.12
N LEU A 279 -0.86 -11.91 -22.73
CA LEU A 279 -1.98 -11.47 -23.55
C LEU A 279 -3.00 -10.67 -22.74
N ALA A 280 -3.30 -11.09 -21.50
CA ALA A 280 -4.18 -10.34 -20.62
C ALA A 280 -3.63 -8.92 -20.32
N MET A 281 -2.31 -8.79 -20.12
CA MET A 281 -1.66 -7.48 -19.97
C MET A 281 -1.68 -6.65 -21.25
N GLU A 282 -1.64 -7.28 -22.44
CA GLU A 282 -1.76 -6.60 -23.73
C GLU A 282 -3.17 -6.06 -23.96
N VAL A 283 -4.20 -6.85 -23.67
CA VAL A 283 -5.59 -6.39 -23.72
C VAL A 283 -5.78 -5.22 -22.74
N GLU A 284 -5.27 -5.32 -21.52
CA GLU A 284 -5.36 -4.22 -20.54
C GLU A 284 -4.61 -2.96 -20.98
N ALA A 285 -3.48 -3.09 -21.69
CA ALA A 285 -2.75 -1.96 -22.25
C ALA A 285 -3.50 -1.30 -23.43
N ASN A 286 -4.20 -2.10 -24.24
CA ASN A 286 -4.94 -1.63 -25.42
C ASN A 286 -6.33 -1.07 -25.08
N VAL A 287 -6.92 -1.49 -23.97
CA VAL A 287 -8.11 -0.86 -23.39
C VAL A 287 -7.64 0.42 -22.71
N GLU A 288 -7.55 1.51 -23.46
CA GLU A 288 -7.43 2.86 -22.92
C GLU A 288 -8.66 3.20 -22.06
N SER A 289 -8.71 2.71 -20.82
CA SER A 289 -9.51 3.32 -19.77
C SER A 289 -8.57 4.15 -18.89
N GLN A 290 -7.94 5.15 -19.50
CA GLN A 290 -7.22 6.17 -18.75
C GLN A 290 -8.24 7.05 -18.02
N ALA A 291 -8.64 6.64 -16.82
CA ALA A 291 -8.88 7.65 -15.79
C ALA A 291 -7.49 8.21 -15.43
N SER A 292 -7.04 9.18 -16.23
CA SER A 292 -5.69 9.76 -16.13
C SER A 292 -5.52 10.59 -14.85
N SER A 293 -6.63 11.07 -14.30
CA SER A 293 -6.67 11.97 -13.15
C SER A 293 -7.74 11.55 -12.13
N TYR A 294 -7.50 11.87 -10.85
CA TYR A 294 -8.49 11.71 -9.78
C TYR A 294 -9.82 12.39 -10.10
N GLY A 295 -9.77 13.50 -10.85
CA GLY A 295 -10.97 14.22 -11.29
C GLY A 295 -11.82 13.45 -12.30
N ASP A 296 -11.21 12.58 -13.11
CA ASP A 296 -11.91 11.78 -14.11
C ASP A 296 -12.68 10.64 -13.43
N VAL A 297 -12.05 10.02 -12.42
CA VAL A 297 -12.67 8.99 -11.57
C VAL A 297 -13.93 9.50 -10.86
N LEU A 298 -13.89 10.74 -10.34
CA LEU A 298 -15.04 11.36 -9.68
C LEU A 298 -16.20 11.68 -10.65
N LYS A 299 -15.87 11.97 -11.91
CA LYS A 299 -16.86 12.35 -12.92
C LYS A 299 -17.51 11.12 -13.56
N ASP A 300 -16.80 10.00 -13.66
CA ASP A 300 -17.29 8.77 -14.30
C ASP A 300 -18.50 8.17 -13.55
N PRO A 301 -19.71 8.16 -14.16
CA PRO A 301 -20.90 7.61 -13.52
C PRO A 301 -20.79 6.10 -13.21
N LYS A 302 -19.95 5.35 -13.93
CA LYS A 302 -19.75 3.91 -13.67
C LYS A 302 -19.01 3.65 -12.36
N LEU A 303 -18.14 4.57 -11.95
CA LEU A 303 -17.30 4.44 -10.76
C LEU A 303 -17.91 5.12 -9.52
N ARG A 304 -18.97 5.92 -9.65
CA ARG A 304 -19.60 6.63 -8.53
C ARG A 304 -20.12 5.71 -7.44
N LEU A 305 -20.87 4.66 -7.79
CA LEU A 305 -21.42 3.73 -6.80
C LEU A 305 -20.31 2.95 -6.08
N PRO A 306 -19.33 2.33 -6.77
CA PRO A 306 -18.17 1.74 -6.11
C PRO A 306 -17.42 2.71 -5.19
N LEU A 307 -17.21 3.96 -5.64
CA LEU A 307 -16.51 4.97 -4.86
C LEU A 307 -17.27 5.35 -3.59
N ILE A 308 -18.58 5.59 -3.68
CA ILE A 308 -19.43 5.89 -2.52
C ILE A 308 -19.38 4.74 -1.52
N LEU A 309 -19.47 3.49 -2.00
CA LEU A 309 -19.41 2.31 -1.14
C LEU A 309 -18.06 2.19 -0.43
N VAL A 310 -16.94 2.39 -1.14
CA VAL A 310 -15.59 2.35 -0.55
C VAL A 310 -15.41 3.48 0.47
N CYS A 311 -15.84 4.70 0.15
CA CYS A 311 -15.77 5.85 1.06
C CYS A 311 -16.66 5.64 2.31
N ALA A 312 -17.89 5.15 2.14
CA ALA A 312 -18.79 4.86 3.25
C ALA A 312 -18.24 3.74 4.13
N PHE A 313 -17.68 2.69 3.54
CA PHE A 313 -17.07 1.60 4.27
C PHE A 313 -15.82 2.04 5.04
N GLN A 314 -14.90 2.79 4.40
CA GLN A 314 -13.69 3.28 5.05
C GLN A 314 -14.01 4.35 6.11
N GLY A 315 -14.97 5.23 5.84
CA GLY A 315 -15.48 6.22 6.79
C GLY A 315 -16.12 5.55 8.00
N GLY A 316 -16.97 4.54 7.77
CA GLY A 316 -17.58 3.73 8.83
C GLY A 316 -16.55 3.02 9.70
N GLN A 317 -15.49 2.45 9.10
CA GLN A 317 -14.39 1.87 9.86
C GLN A 317 -13.72 2.87 10.81
N GLN A 318 -13.40 4.08 10.34
CA GLN A 318 -12.76 5.09 11.19
C GLN A 318 -13.72 5.65 12.25
N LEU A 319 -15.00 5.84 11.92
CA LEU A 319 -16.03 6.38 12.82
C LEU A 319 -16.54 5.37 13.85
N SER A 320 -16.30 4.07 13.64
CA SER A 320 -16.57 3.03 14.65
C SER A 320 -15.83 3.26 15.97
N GLY A 321 -14.78 4.11 15.95
CA GLY A 321 -13.97 4.39 17.12
C GLY A 321 -12.95 3.30 17.43
N ILE A 322 -12.70 2.34 16.54
CA ILE A 322 -11.73 1.26 16.76
C ILE A 322 -10.35 1.79 17.17
N ASN A 323 -9.88 2.87 16.52
CA ASN A 323 -8.62 3.52 16.89
C ASN A 323 -8.69 4.17 18.28
N ALA A 324 -9.83 4.75 18.66
CA ALA A 324 -10.04 5.32 20.00
C ALA A 324 -10.06 4.22 21.08
N VAL A 325 -10.70 3.08 20.81
CA VAL A 325 -10.69 1.90 21.69
C VAL A 325 -9.27 1.37 21.88
N CYS A 326 -8.50 1.22 20.79
CA CYS A 326 -7.09 0.78 20.88
C CYS A 326 -6.20 1.76 21.67
N ILE A 327 -6.54 3.05 21.71
CA ILE A 327 -5.84 4.05 22.53
C ILE A 327 -6.26 3.96 24.00
N GLN A 328 -7.57 3.82 24.25
CA GLN A 328 -8.14 3.83 25.61
C GLN A 328 -7.87 2.54 26.39
N VAL A 329 -8.03 1.36 25.79
CA VAL A 329 -7.84 0.06 26.46
C VAL A 329 -6.44 -0.05 27.08
N VAL A 330 -5.42 0.36 26.34
CA VAL A 330 -4.03 0.35 26.83
C VAL A 330 -3.80 1.37 27.95
N SER A 331 -4.54 2.48 27.96
CA SER A 331 -4.45 3.48 29.03
C SER A 331 -5.08 2.97 30.33
N THR A 332 -6.12 2.13 30.25
CA THR A 332 -6.81 1.57 31.43
C THR A 332 -5.98 0.49 32.13
N ASP A 333 -5.29 -0.38 31.38
CA ASP A 333 -4.40 -1.41 31.95
C ASP A 333 -3.12 -0.84 32.59
N GLN A 334 -2.83 0.45 32.39
CA GLN A 334 -1.69 1.15 32.98
C GLN A 334 -2.03 1.89 34.29
N LEU A 335 -3.32 1.91 34.68
CA LEU A 335 -3.83 2.56 35.89
C LEU A 335 -4.21 1.55 37.01
N LEU A 336 -4.11 0.25 36.73
CA LEU A 336 -4.18 -0.85 37.69
C LEU A 336 -2.79 -1.41 37.98
#